data_AF-A0A929QY77-F1
#
_entry.id   AF-A0A929QY77-F1
#
_cell.length_a   1.000
_cell.length_b   1.000
_cell.length_c   1.000
_cell.angle_alpha   90.00
_cell.angle_beta   90.00
_cell.angle_gamma   90.00
#
_symmetry.space_group_name_H-M   'P 1'
#
loop_
_entity.id
_entity.type
_entity.pdbx_description
1 polymer ?
#
loop_
_entity_poly.entity_id
_entity_poly.type
_entity_poly.pdbx_seq_one_letter_code
_entity_poly.pdbx_strand_id
1 'polypeptide(L)'
;APVPARPSWPHFLGRLSDVITTVVSLVPLDALLVSGEVASTTGFTALLARTLALRLRGRAPCVIPLTHAVPAEPARMATALRATVLTS
;
A
#
# COMPACT_ATOMS: atom_id res chain seq x y z
N ALA A 1 9.86 25.72 21.24
CA ALA A 1 9.87 24.41 20.55
C ALA A 1 9.60 24.64 19.07
N PRO A 2 10.26 23.95 18.13
CA PRO A 2 9.96 24.13 16.71
C PRO A 2 8.54 23.62 16.46
N VAL A 3 7.72 24.43 15.80
CA VAL A 3 6.37 24.06 15.37
C VAL A 3 6.52 22.86 14.43
N PRO A 4 5.84 21.72 14.67
CA PRO A 4 5.88 20.62 13.71
C PRO A 4 5.36 21.15 12.38
N ALA A 5 6.22 21.14 11.36
CA ALA A 5 5.84 21.51 10.01
C ALA A 5 4.60 20.70 9.64
N ARG A 6 3.52 21.37 9.22
CA ARG A 6 2.30 20.69 8.79
C ARG A 6 2.71 19.61 7.78
N PRO A 7 2.32 18.35 7.99
CA PRO A 7 2.71 17.27 7.09
C PRO A 7 2.23 17.63 5.69
N SER A 8 3.19 17.81 4.78
CA SER A 8 2.90 18.07 3.38
C SER A 8 2.67 16.75 2.66
N TRP A 9 1.85 16.78 1.61
CA TRP A 9 1.57 15.60 0.80
C TRP A 9 2.83 14.88 0.29
N PRO A 10 3.88 15.59 -0.17
CA PRO A 10 5.15 14.95 -0.56
C PRO A 10 5.86 14.27 0.61
N HIS A 11 5.83 14.87 1.81
CA HIS A 11 6.45 14.28 3.00
C HIS A 11 5.73 12.98 3.41
N PHE A 12 4.40 12.97 3.39
CA PHE A 12 3.60 11.78 3.66
C PHE A 12 3.93 10.64 2.67
N LEU A 13 3.93 10.93 1.37
CA LEU A 13 4.26 9.94 0.34
C LEU A 13 5.70 9.41 0.47
N GLY A 14 6.65 10.29 0.79
CA GLY A 14 8.04 9.91 1.03
C GLY A 14 8.16 8.91 2.19
N ARG A 15 7.57 9.26 3.33
CA ARG A 15 7.57 8.42 4.55
C ARG A 15 6.88 7.08 4.32
N LEU A 16 5.71 7.08 3.68
CA LEU A 16 4.97 5.87 3.36
C LEU A 16 5.79 4.93 2.45
N SER A 17 6.41 5.51 1.42
CA SER A 17 7.26 4.75 0.49
C SER A 17 8.49 4.17 1.17
N ASP A 18 9.14 4.91 2.09
CA ASP A 18 10.28 4.41 2.87
C ASP A 18 9.89 3.19 3.72
N VAL A 19 8.74 3.28 4.41
CA VAL A 19 8.23 2.19 5.24
C VAL A 19 7.93 0.95 4.40
N ILE A 20 7.20 1.10 3.30
CA ILE A 20 6.85 -0.04 2.43
C ILE A 20 8.11 -0.65 1.81
N THR A 21 9.06 0.18 1.35
CA THR A 21 10.34 -0.31 0.81
C THR A 21 11.09 -1.13 1.85
N THR A 22 11.09 -0.70 3.11
CA THR A 22 11.71 -1.43 4.23
C THR A 22 11.05 -2.78 4.43
N VAL A 23 9.71 -2.83 4.49
CA VAL A 23 8.95 -4.07 4.67
C VAL A 23 9.22 -5.05 3.52
N VAL A 24 9.14 -4.59 2.26
CA VAL A 24 9.39 -5.44 1.08
C VAL A 24 10.85 -5.94 1.02
N SER A 25 11.80 -5.16 1.54
CA SER A 25 13.20 -5.58 1.60
C SER A 25 13.44 -6.68 2.64
N LEU A 26 12.61 -6.74 3.68
CA LEU A 26 12.69 -7.76 4.73
C LEU A 26 11.91 -9.03 4.36
N VAL A 27 10.77 -8.87 3.68
CA VAL A 27 9.89 -9.97 3.28
C VAL A 27 9.53 -9.78 1.80
N PRO A 28 9.83 -10.75 0.93
CA PRO A 28 9.39 -10.66 -0.47
C PRO A 28 7.86 -10.65 -0.50
N LEU A 29 7.30 -9.58 -1.07
CA LEU A 29 5.86 -9.42 -1.25
C LEU A 29 5.55 -9.44 -2.75
N ASP A 30 4.63 -10.32 -3.15
CA ASP A 30 4.13 -10.36 -4.54
C ASP A 30 3.05 -9.31 -4.78
N ALA A 31 2.24 -9.01 -3.75
CA ALA A 31 1.13 -8.05 -3.83
C ALA A 31 1.02 -7.20 -2.56
N LEU A 32 0.65 -5.93 -2.74
CA LEU A 32 0.35 -4.97 -1.69
C LEU A 32 -1.09 -4.46 -1.87
N LEU A 33 -1.98 -4.88 -0.96
CA LEU A 33 -3.36 -4.41 -0.95
C LEU A 33 -3.44 -3.07 -0.20
N VAL A 34 -3.98 -2.05 -0.87
CA VAL A 34 -4.06 -0.70 -0.31
C VAL A 34 -5.52 -0.28 -0.14
N SER A 35 -5.96 -0.06 1.10
CA SER A 35 -7.32 0.35 1.45
C SER A 35 -7.36 1.71 2.14
N GLY A 36 -8.55 2.31 2.18
CA GLY A 36 -8.83 3.57 2.87
C GLY A 36 -9.02 4.77 1.93
N GLU A 37 -9.45 5.90 2.48
CA GLU A 37 -9.79 7.12 1.73
C GLU A 37 -8.66 7.64 0.82
N VAL A 38 -7.41 7.46 1.26
CA VAL A 38 -6.26 7.85 0.45
C VAL A 38 -6.08 6.92 -0.77
N ALA A 39 -6.47 5.65 -0.64
CA ALA A 39 -6.40 4.67 -1.72
C ALA A 39 -7.49 4.87 -2.78
N SER A 40 -8.65 5.42 -2.38
CA SER A 40 -9.74 5.80 -3.28
C SER A 40 -9.47 7.11 -4.02
N THR A 41 -8.43 7.86 -3.61
CA THR A 41 -8.00 9.06 -4.34
C THR A 41 -7.42 8.67 -5.70
N THR A 42 -7.96 9.26 -6.77
CA THR A 42 -7.56 8.95 -8.14
C THR A 42 -6.04 9.10 -8.32
N GLY A 43 -5.39 8.06 -8.82
CA GLY A 43 -3.95 8.07 -9.14
C GLY A 43 -3.01 7.84 -7.96
N PHE A 44 -3.49 7.74 -6.72
CA PHE A 44 -2.63 7.48 -5.56
C PHE A 44 -1.90 6.14 -5.68
N THR A 45 -2.63 5.06 -5.94
CA THR A 45 -2.05 3.72 -6.06
C THR A 45 -1.09 3.59 -7.24
N ALA A 46 -1.36 4.26 -8.35
CA ALA A 46 -0.46 4.32 -9.50
C ALA A 46 0.86 5.05 -9.14
N LEU A 47 0.77 6.16 -8.38
CA LEU A 47 1.94 6.90 -7.91
C LEU A 47 2.76 6.08 -6.91
N LEU A 48 2.09 5.38 -5.99
CA LEU A 48 2.73 4.48 -5.04
C LEU A 48 3.46 3.34 -5.76
N ALA A 49 2.79 2.66 -6.69
CA ALA A 49 3.37 1.60 -7.51
C ALA A 49 4.63 2.06 -8.24
N ARG A 50 4.57 3.23 -8.90
CA ARG A 50 5.72 3.82 -9.59
C ARG A 50 6.87 4.13 -8.63
N THR A 51 6.57 4.70 -7.47
CA THR A 51 7.58 5.06 -6.47
C THR A 51 8.30 3.82 -5.93
N LEU A 52 7.55 2.75 -5.67
CA LEU A 52 8.10 1.47 -5.24
C LEU A 52 8.90 0.78 -6.35
N ALA A 53 8.43 0.78 -7.60
CA ALA A 53 9.15 0.24 -8.74
C ALA A 53 10.54 0.86 -8.90
N LEU A 54 10.65 2.19 -8.74
CA LEU A 54 11.91 2.91 -8.79
C LEU A 54 12.86 2.53 -7.64
N ARG A 55 12.32 2.34 -6.43
CA ARG A 55 13.13 2.03 -5.23
C ARG A 55 13.58 0.58 -5.16
N LEU A 56 12.72 -0.34 -5.59
CA LEU A 56 12.92 -1.79 -5.44
C LEU A 56 13.48 -2.48 -6.70
N ARG A 57 13.75 -1.73 -7.77
CA ARG A 57 14.45 -2.17 -9.00
C ARG A 57 13.99 -3.54 -9.52
N GLY A 58 12.67 -3.74 -9.61
CA GLY A 58 12.07 -4.99 -10.11
C GLY A 58 11.57 -5.97 -9.04
N ARG A 59 11.81 -5.71 -7.76
CA ARG A 59 11.22 -6.46 -6.62
C ARG A 59 9.98 -5.79 -6.03
N ALA A 60 9.37 -4.87 -6.79
CA ALA A 60 8.22 -4.13 -6.29
C ALA A 60 6.96 -5.02 -6.30
N PRO A 61 6.21 -5.09 -5.19
CA PRO A 61 4.94 -5.81 -5.18
C PRO A 61 3.95 -5.15 -6.15
N CYS A 62 3.03 -5.96 -6.67
CA CYS A 62 1.88 -5.44 -7.39
C CYS A 62 0.97 -4.65 -6.42
N VAL A 63 0.79 -3.35 -6.65
CA VAL A 63 -0.06 -2.51 -5.80
C VAL A 63 -1.50 -2.59 -6.27
N ILE A 64 -2.39 -3.13 -5.43
CA ILE A 64 -3.79 -3.35 -5.76
C ILE A 64 -4.67 -2.44 -4.88
N PRO A 65 -5.40 -1.47 -5.45
CA PRO A 65 -6.38 -0.70 -4.70
C PRO A 65 -7.55 -1.57 -4.27
N LEU A 66 -7.87 -1.53 -2.98
CA LEU A 66 -9.13 -2.02 -2.44
C LEU A 66 -10.13 -0.85 -2.43
N THR A 67 -10.67 -0.54 -3.60
CA THR A 67 -11.81 0.37 -3.74
C THR A 67 -13.12 -0.35 -3.47
N HIS A 68 -14.20 0.38 -3.16
CA HIS A 68 -15.54 -0.20 -2.95
C HIS A 68 -16.02 -1.14 -4.08
N ALA A 69 -15.51 -0.94 -5.30
CA ALA A 69 -15.54 -1.95 -6.35
C ALA A 69 -14.25 -2.78 -6.29
N VAL A 70 -14.25 -3.86 -5.52
CA VAL A 70 -13.09 -4.77 -5.47
C VAL A 70 -13.19 -5.72 -6.67
N PRO A 71 -12.11 -6.00 -7.44
CA PRO A 71 -12.10 -7.18 -8.29
C PRO A 71 -12.42 -8.39 -7.40
N ALA A 72 -13.42 -9.17 -7.77
CA ALA A 72 -14.06 -10.11 -6.85
C ALA A 72 -13.09 -11.11 -6.20
N GLU A 73 -11.94 -11.37 -6.79
CA GLU A 73 -11.01 -12.42 -6.39
C GLU A 73 -10.05 -12.00 -5.26
N PRO A 74 -9.31 -10.87 -5.33
CA PRO A 74 -8.53 -10.37 -4.18
C PRO A 74 -9.38 -10.04 -2.95
N ALA A 75 -10.60 -9.50 -3.14
CA ALA A 75 -11.54 -9.25 -2.03
C ALA A 75 -11.94 -10.56 -1.35
N ARG A 76 -12.30 -11.58 -2.14
CA ARG A 76 -12.70 -12.89 -1.60
C ARG A 76 -11.55 -13.53 -0.84
N MET A 77 -10.32 -13.47 -1.36
CA MET A 77 -9.14 -13.97 -0.66
C MET A 77 -8.87 -13.21 0.66
N ALA A 78 -8.92 -11.87 0.65
CA ALA A 78 -8.69 -11.08 1.86
C ALA A 78 -9.79 -11.30 2.93
N THR A 79 -11.05 -11.41 2.51
CA THR A 79 -12.17 -11.74 3.40
C THR A 79 -12.06 -13.16 3.94
N ALA A 80 -11.71 -14.13 3.10
CA ALA A 80 -11.48 -15.50 3.53
C ALA A 80 -10.34 -15.59 4.55
N LEU A 81 -9.21 -14.94 4.29
CA LEU A 81 -8.08 -14.87 5.22
C LEU A 81 -8.48 -14.25 6.57
N ARG A 82 -9.22 -13.14 6.55
CA ARG A 82 -9.76 -12.52 7.77
C ARG A 82 -10.66 -13.46 8.54
N ALA A 83 -11.56 -14.17 7.87
CA ALA A 83 -12.42 -15.15 8.52
C ALA A 83 -11.58 -16.25 9.17
N THR A 84 -10.62 -16.84 8.45
CA THR A 84 -9.77 -17.92 8.96
C THR A 84 -8.92 -17.50 10.17
N VAL A 85 -8.38 -16.27 10.19
CA VAL A 85 -7.56 -15.77 11.30
C VAL A 85 -8.40 -15.42 12.54
N LEU A 86 -9.65 -14.96 12.35
CA LEU A 86 -10.52 -14.56 13.46
C LEU A 86 -11.34 -15.70 14.06
N THR A 87 -11.43 -16.84 13.39
CA THR A 87 -12.17 -18.02 13.88
C THR A 87 -11.26 -19.18 14.31
N SER A 88 -9.95 -18.95 14.44
CA SER A 88 -8.97 -19.94 14.92
C SER A 88 -8.42 -19.60 16.29
#